data_AF-A0A0R2NRQ2-F1
#
_entry.id   AF-A0A0R2NRQ2-F1
#
_cell.length_a   1.000
_cell.length_b   1.000
_cell.length_c   1.000
_cell.angle_alpha   90.00
_cell.angle_beta   90.00
_cell.angle_gamma   90.00
#
_symmetry.space_group_name_H-M   'P 1'
#
loop_
_entity.id
_entity.type
_entity.pdbx_description
1 polymer ?
#
loop_
_entity_poly.entity_id
_entity_poly.type
_entity_poly.pdbx_seq_one_letter_code
_entity_poly.pdbx_strand_id
1 'polypeptide(L)'
;MLGKDISLLRNSAALSRDELASQTQVPVDDLCDWEDEVKLPRKRDLVKLDKVLGSNLSVSTYKDLCSAKRIGQKLSTVKVVSIATLLIFMDLFMTGFGYQPTYVFVILLFLTTFVTFPAFFFEYWKITDSKIEKVYYSNNFIIKTVQILVPTLREKKDIQFSDIDTITIHYTLKKRVSPFDFWPDYFVPVVENGDSKENINIDYHLYESLYDTMLFLGSRNVKISDPQLILKVINNKENLRNHFHLQERDI
;
A
#
# COMPACT_ATOMS: atom_id res chain seq x y z
N MET A 1 4.31 17.09 0.25
CA MET A 1 4.78 16.16 -0.81
C MET A 1 6.22 16.54 -1.03
N LEU A 2 7.14 15.57 -1.02
CA LEU A 2 8.56 15.87 -0.86
C LEU A 2 9.11 16.83 -1.93
N GLY A 3 8.72 16.69 -3.21
CA GLY A 3 9.17 17.57 -4.28
C GLY A 3 8.69 19.02 -4.10
N LYS A 4 7.40 19.21 -3.82
CA LYS A 4 6.85 20.54 -3.45
C LYS A 4 7.53 21.12 -2.21
N ASP A 5 7.77 20.31 -1.19
CA ASP A 5 8.39 20.75 0.06
C ASP A 5 9.85 21.21 -0.20
N ILE A 6 10.62 20.47 -1.02
CA ILE A 6 11.96 20.87 -1.49
C ILE A 6 11.90 22.20 -2.24
N SER A 7 10.98 22.34 -3.20
CA SER A 7 10.86 23.56 -4.01
C SER A 7 10.50 24.79 -3.16
N LEU A 8 9.59 24.64 -2.18
CA LEU A 8 9.21 25.69 -1.25
C LEU A 8 10.39 26.12 -0.38
N LEU A 9 11.15 25.17 0.14
CA LEU A 9 12.30 25.46 0.99
C LEU A 9 13.45 26.09 0.23
N ARG A 10 13.73 25.63 -0.99
CA ARG A 10 14.71 26.28 -1.88
C ARG A 10 14.31 27.74 -2.15
N ASN A 11 13.04 27.96 -2.50
CA ASN A 11 12.53 29.31 -2.74
C ASN A 11 12.59 30.19 -1.48
N SER A 12 12.30 29.62 -0.29
CA SER A 12 12.38 30.35 0.99
C SER A 12 13.82 30.72 1.37
N ALA A 13 14.80 29.90 0.95
CA ALA A 13 16.23 30.16 1.09
C ALA A 13 16.79 31.08 0.00
N ALA A 14 15.95 31.54 -0.94
CA ALA A 14 16.31 32.37 -2.09
C ALA A 14 17.45 31.76 -2.96
N LEU A 15 17.52 30.44 -3.04
CA LEU A 15 18.53 29.72 -3.83
C LEU A 15 17.97 29.34 -5.21
N SER A 16 18.77 29.49 -6.25
CA SER A 16 18.50 28.87 -7.55
C SER A 16 18.77 27.35 -7.51
N ARG A 17 18.26 26.62 -8.51
CA ARG A 17 18.48 25.17 -8.63
C ARG A 17 19.98 24.85 -8.76
N ASP A 18 20.70 25.66 -9.53
CA ASP A 18 22.15 25.51 -9.74
C ASP A 18 22.97 25.79 -8.48
N GLU A 19 22.59 26.80 -7.71
CA GLU A 19 23.25 27.12 -6.45
C GLU A 19 23.02 26.03 -5.39
N LEU A 20 21.79 25.50 -5.29
CA LEU A 20 21.50 24.41 -4.38
C LEU A 20 22.24 23.12 -4.77
N ALA A 21 22.27 22.79 -6.06
CA ALA A 21 23.00 21.65 -6.61
C ALA A 21 24.52 21.75 -6.33
N SER A 22 25.10 22.94 -6.53
CA SER A 22 26.50 23.22 -6.24
C SER A 22 26.84 23.04 -4.76
N GLN A 23 26.01 23.60 -3.86
CA GLN A 23 26.23 23.52 -2.41
C GLN A 23 26.03 22.10 -1.85
N THR A 24 25.14 21.32 -2.45
CA THR A 24 24.83 19.94 -2.01
C THR A 24 25.65 18.87 -2.74
N GLN A 25 26.40 19.24 -3.80
CA GLN A 25 27.09 18.31 -4.70
C GLN A 25 26.14 17.24 -5.27
N VAL A 26 24.91 17.66 -5.58
CA VAL A 26 23.89 16.84 -6.23
C VAL A 26 23.76 17.34 -7.68
N PRO A 27 23.63 16.45 -8.69
CA PRO A 27 23.38 16.88 -10.06
C PRO A 27 22.10 17.75 -10.16
N VAL A 28 22.15 18.81 -10.96
CA VAL A 28 20.99 19.70 -11.19
C VAL A 28 19.81 18.92 -11.76
N ASP A 29 20.07 17.97 -12.67
CA ASP A 29 19.03 17.13 -13.27
C ASP A 29 18.30 16.28 -12.23
N ASP A 30 19.04 15.68 -11.29
CA ASP A 30 18.44 14.92 -10.18
C ASP A 30 17.58 15.86 -9.30
N LEU A 31 18.02 17.09 -9.06
CA LEU A 31 17.25 18.08 -8.29
C LEU A 31 15.94 18.48 -9.01
N CYS A 32 15.98 18.66 -10.33
CA CYS A 32 14.80 18.89 -11.16
C CYS A 32 13.85 17.70 -11.08
N ASP A 33 14.35 16.47 -11.28
CA ASP A 33 13.55 15.25 -11.19
C ASP A 33 12.89 15.09 -9.81
N TRP A 34 13.50 15.59 -8.73
CA TRP A 34 12.93 15.52 -7.40
C TRP A 34 11.86 16.59 -7.15
N GLU A 35 12.11 17.84 -7.56
CA GLU A 35 11.12 18.92 -7.46
C GLU A 35 9.87 18.63 -8.32
N ASP A 36 10.09 18.05 -9.50
CA ASP A 36 9.04 17.67 -10.45
C ASP A 36 8.42 16.29 -10.13
N GLU A 37 8.85 15.66 -9.03
CA GLU A 37 8.36 14.37 -8.54
C GLU A 37 8.42 13.22 -9.56
N VAL A 38 9.42 13.28 -10.45
CA VAL A 38 9.77 12.21 -11.40
C VAL A 38 10.53 11.11 -10.68
N LYS A 39 11.36 11.48 -9.69
CA LYS A 39 12.24 10.56 -8.98
C LYS A 39 12.34 10.93 -7.51
N LEU A 40 12.50 9.93 -6.63
CA LEU A 40 12.76 10.19 -5.22
C LEU A 40 14.27 10.41 -4.95
N PRO A 41 14.64 11.41 -4.13
CA PRO A 41 16.01 11.59 -3.68
C PRO A 41 16.46 10.43 -2.79
N ARG A 42 17.74 10.07 -2.84
CA ARG A 42 18.28 9.04 -1.94
C ARG A 42 18.43 9.61 -0.53
N LYS A 43 18.37 8.75 0.49
CA LYS A 43 18.60 9.12 1.89
C LYS A 43 19.83 10.00 2.10
N ARG A 44 20.95 9.64 1.46
CA ARG A 44 22.22 10.37 1.59
C ARG A 44 22.13 11.79 1.04
N ASP A 45 21.35 12.01 -0.02
CA ASP A 45 21.25 13.28 -0.71
C ASP A 45 20.26 14.21 0.02
N LEU A 46 19.23 13.63 0.65
CA LEU A 46 18.36 14.35 1.58
C LEU A 46 19.07 14.86 2.82
N VAL A 47 20.01 14.09 3.37
CA VAL A 47 20.84 14.57 4.49
C VAL A 47 21.69 15.78 4.08
N LYS A 48 22.15 15.82 2.83
CA LYS A 48 22.87 16.99 2.29
C LYS A 48 21.94 18.18 2.09
N LEU A 49 20.75 17.96 1.54
CA LEU A 49 19.72 18.99 1.37
C LEU A 49 19.30 19.57 2.73
N ASP A 50 19.05 18.73 3.73
CA ASP A 50 18.67 19.15 5.09
C ASP A 50 19.76 20.00 5.75
N LYS A 51 21.04 19.66 5.51
CA LYS A 51 22.18 20.44 6.00
C LYS A 51 22.25 21.85 5.39
N VAL A 52 21.87 22.01 4.12
CA VAL A 52 21.94 23.30 3.40
C VAL A 52 20.69 24.13 3.60
N LEU A 53 19.52 23.49 3.53
CA LEU A 53 18.21 24.15 3.67
C LEU A 53 17.79 24.31 5.15
N GLY A 54 18.55 23.73 6.09
CA GLY A 54 18.42 23.95 7.54
C GLY A 54 17.09 23.47 8.13
N SER A 55 16.43 22.48 7.54
CA SER A 55 14.97 22.42 7.55
C SER A 55 14.26 21.23 8.16
N ASN A 56 14.81 20.28 8.95
CA ASN A 56 14.01 19.09 9.33
C ASN A 56 13.24 18.54 8.09
N LEU A 57 13.89 18.50 6.91
CA LEU A 57 13.30 17.99 5.68
C LEU A 57 13.19 16.48 5.87
N SER A 58 12.17 16.10 6.62
CA SER A 58 12.50 15.27 7.75
C SER A 58 12.95 13.91 7.28
N VAL A 59 14.00 13.40 7.91
CA VAL A 59 14.30 11.98 7.84
C VAL A 59 13.01 11.19 8.13
N SER A 60 12.03 11.72 8.88
CA SER A 60 10.66 11.21 8.96
C SER A 60 9.87 11.27 7.65
N THR A 61 9.80 12.35 6.89
CA THR A 61 9.09 12.42 5.59
C THR A 61 9.70 11.43 4.60
N TYR A 62 11.03 11.35 4.53
CA TYR A 62 11.70 10.33 3.72
C TYR A 62 11.54 8.92 4.30
N LYS A 63 11.56 8.76 5.62
CA LYS A 63 11.28 7.47 6.28
C LYS A 63 9.82 7.09 6.08
N ASP A 64 8.90 8.03 5.94
CA ASP A 64 7.48 7.83 5.72
C ASP A 64 7.25 7.42 4.26
N LEU A 65 7.95 8.07 3.32
CA LEU A 65 7.99 7.73 1.89
C LEU A 65 8.75 6.41 1.59
N CYS A 66 9.87 6.13 2.26
CA CYS A 66 10.51 4.80 2.20
C CYS A 66 9.72 3.77 3.00
N SER A 67 9.01 4.18 4.03
CA SER A 67 8.03 3.33 4.69
C SER A 67 6.76 3.18 3.87
N ALA A 68 6.67 3.86 2.69
CA ALA A 68 5.52 3.94 1.77
C ALA A 68 4.63 2.78 2.07
N LYS A 69 3.63 3.10 2.90
CA LYS A 69 2.87 2.18 3.75
C LYS A 69 2.69 0.87 2.99
N ARG A 70 3.56 -0.08 3.32
CA ARG A 70 3.72 -1.42 2.72
C ARG A 70 2.47 -1.77 1.92
N ILE A 71 2.48 -1.61 0.59
CA ILE A 71 1.31 -1.97 -0.21
C ILE A 71 1.04 -3.45 0.04
N GLY A 72 -0.13 -3.67 0.65
CA GLY A 72 -0.70 -4.92 1.06
C GLY A 72 -0.96 -4.97 2.57
N GLN A 73 -2.13 -5.49 2.90
CA GLN A 73 -2.67 -5.52 4.25
C GLN A 73 -1.75 -6.33 5.18
N LYS A 74 -0.80 -5.66 5.86
CA LYS A 74 -0.11 -6.27 6.99
C LYS A 74 -1.21 -6.77 7.93
N LEU A 75 -1.12 -8.03 8.34
CA LEU A 75 -1.99 -8.57 9.39
C LEU A 75 -1.97 -7.61 10.58
N SER A 76 -3.04 -6.84 10.75
CA SER A 76 -3.15 -5.89 11.83
C SER A 76 -3.49 -6.68 13.07
N THR A 77 -2.59 -6.68 14.05
CA THR A 77 -2.84 -7.33 15.34
C THR A 77 -4.12 -6.80 15.97
N VAL A 78 -4.43 -5.51 15.78
CA VAL A 78 -5.69 -4.90 16.20
C VAL A 78 -6.88 -5.58 15.52
N LYS A 79 -6.85 -5.74 14.18
CA LYS A 79 -7.93 -6.42 13.45
C LYS A 79 -8.13 -7.86 13.92
N VAL A 80 -7.05 -8.60 14.16
CA VAL A 80 -7.10 -9.98 14.67
C VAL A 80 -7.75 -10.02 16.05
N VAL A 81 -7.30 -9.17 16.97
CA VAL A 81 -7.84 -9.11 18.32
C VAL A 81 -9.29 -8.64 18.32
N SER A 82 -9.66 -7.65 17.50
CA SER A 82 -11.04 -7.18 17.37
C SER A 82 -11.98 -8.26 16.86
N ILE A 83 -11.58 -9.01 15.82
CA ILE A 83 -12.38 -10.13 15.30
C ILE A 83 -12.48 -11.24 16.35
N ALA A 84 -11.38 -11.61 17.01
CA ALA A 84 -11.38 -12.62 18.07
C ALA A 84 -12.33 -12.23 19.22
N THR A 85 -12.26 -11.00 19.70
CA THR A 85 -13.12 -10.49 20.78
C THR A 85 -14.59 -10.50 20.35
N LEU A 86 -14.90 -10.04 19.12
CA LEU A 86 -16.26 -10.06 18.59
C LEU A 86 -16.82 -11.50 18.54
N LEU A 87 -16.03 -12.45 18.07
CA LEU A 87 -16.42 -13.87 18.01
C LEU A 87 -16.69 -14.43 19.41
N ILE A 88 -15.79 -14.18 20.36
CA ILE A 88 -15.97 -14.63 21.75
C ILE A 88 -17.29 -14.07 22.32
N PHE A 89 -17.58 -12.80 22.10
CA PHE A 89 -18.85 -12.20 22.53
C PHE A 89 -20.07 -12.81 21.83
N MET A 90 -19.98 -13.07 20.53
CA MET A 90 -21.07 -13.70 19.76
C MET A 90 -21.33 -15.13 20.26
N ASP A 91 -20.27 -15.90 20.52
CA ASP A 91 -20.37 -17.29 20.96
C ASP A 91 -20.84 -17.38 22.41
N LEU A 92 -20.41 -16.46 23.28
CA LEU A 92 -20.97 -16.29 24.61
C LEU A 92 -22.47 -16.01 24.53
N PHE A 93 -22.89 -15.07 23.68
CA PHE A 93 -24.30 -14.77 23.50
C PHE A 93 -25.10 -15.98 23.00
N MET A 94 -24.60 -16.71 22.00
CA MET A 94 -25.24 -17.91 21.44
C MET A 94 -25.34 -19.07 22.45
N THR A 95 -24.38 -19.17 23.37
CA THR A 95 -24.38 -20.19 24.44
C THR A 95 -25.09 -19.73 25.71
N GLY A 96 -25.74 -18.56 25.65
CA GLY A 96 -26.52 -17.98 26.73
C GLY A 96 -25.68 -17.41 27.87
N PHE A 97 -24.40 -17.08 27.67
CA PHE A 97 -23.46 -16.59 28.69
C PHE A 97 -23.16 -17.61 29.79
N GLY A 98 -22.97 -18.88 29.41
CA GLY A 98 -22.54 -19.93 30.34
C GLY A 98 -23.68 -20.71 31.00
N TYR A 99 -24.92 -20.54 30.54
CA TYR A 99 -26.03 -21.42 30.93
C TYR A 99 -25.90 -22.81 30.31
N GLN A 100 -25.24 -22.92 29.16
CA GLN A 100 -24.88 -24.19 28.56
C GLN A 100 -23.58 -24.74 29.16
N PRO A 101 -23.38 -26.08 29.13
CA PRO A 101 -22.12 -26.67 29.54
C PRO A 101 -20.92 -26.07 28.78
N THR A 102 -19.82 -25.83 29.50
CA THR A 102 -18.64 -25.15 28.97
C THR A 102 -18.06 -25.78 27.70
N TYR A 103 -18.20 -27.11 27.53
CA TYR A 103 -17.74 -27.79 26.33
C TYR A 103 -18.48 -27.36 25.06
N VAL A 104 -19.77 -26.98 25.16
CA VAL A 104 -20.56 -26.49 24.02
C VAL A 104 -19.97 -25.17 23.50
N PHE A 105 -19.61 -24.27 24.43
CA PHE A 105 -18.92 -23.03 24.09
C PHE A 105 -17.57 -23.26 23.43
N VAL A 106 -16.75 -24.18 23.97
CA VAL A 106 -15.43 -24.47 23.39
C VAL A 106 -15.55 -25.02 21.97
N ILE A 107 -16.50 -25.94 21.73
CA ILE A 107 -16.75 -26.50 20.39
C ILE A 107 -17.22 -25.40 19.43
N LEU A 108 -18.17 -24.56 19.85
CA LEU A 108 -18.70 -23.48 19.03
C LEU A 108 -17.59 -22.48 18.67
N LEU A 109 -16.81 -22.04 19.67
CA LEU A 109 -15.69 -21.12 19.48
C LEU A 109 -14.66 -21.66 18.49
N PHE A 110 -14.38 -22.96 18.55
CA PHE A 110 -13.49 -23.60 17.59
C PHE A 110 -14.09 -23.54 16.18
N LEU A 111 -15.34 -23.98 16.02
CA LEU A 111 -16.01 -24.02 14.72
C LEU A 111 -16.11 -22.63 14.09
N THR A 112 -16.52 -21.62 14.86
CA THR A 112 -16.68 -20.23 14.40
C THR A 112 -15.34 -19.63 14.05
N THR A 113 -14.28 -19.86 14.84
CA THR A 113 -12.94 -19.39 14.54
C THR A 113 -12.43 -19.95 13.21
N PHE A 114 -12.48 -21.27 13.02
CA PHE A 114 -11.92 -21.92 11.82
C PHE A 114 -12.69 -21.61 10.53
N VAL A 115 -13.98 -21.30 10.62
CA VAL A 115 -14.78 -20.86 9.47
C VAL A 115 -14.60 -19.37 9.20
N THR A 116 -14.64 -18.56 10.26
CA THR A 116 -14.71 -17.10 10.14
C THR A 116 -13.35 -16.48 9.87
N PHE A 117 -12.30 -16.86 10.61
CA PHE A 117 -10.97 -16.25 10.45
C PHE A 117 -10.46 -16.29 9.00
N PRO A 118 -10.43 -17.44 8.32
CA PRO A 118 -9.93 -17.51 6.94
C PRO A 118 -10.68 -16.63 5.95
N ALA A 119 -11.94 -16.29 6.21
CA ALA A 119 -12.75 -15.43 5.35
C ALA A 119 -12.35 -13.95 5.44
N PHE A 120 -11.81 -13.51 6.57
CA PHE A 120 -11.46 -12.09 6.80
C PHE A 120 -10.01 -11.72 6.45
N PHE A 121 -9.17 -12.72 6.16
CA PHE A 121 -7.76 -12.53 5.85
C PHE A 121 -7.45 -13.01 4.44
N PHE A 122 -6.99 -12.09 3.59
CA PHE A 122 -6.64 -12.34 2.20
C PHE A 122 -5.13 -12.31 2.02
N GLU A 123 -4.66 -12.91 0.93
CA GLU A 123 -3.26 -12.76 0.49
C GLU A 123 -2.92 -11.28 0.37
N TYR A 124 -1.69 -10.94 0.70
CA TYR A 124 -1.24 -9.56 0.66
C TYR A 124 0.21 -9.47 0.22
N TRP A 125 0.52 -8.33 -0.37
CA TRP A 125 1.88 -8.00 -0.77
C TRP A 125 2.54 -7.16 0.32
N LYS A 126 3.86 -7.11 0.32
CA LYS A 126 4.61 -6.24 1.22
C LYS A 126 5.83 -5.75 0.48
N ILE A 127 5.80 -4.47 0.12
CA ILE A 127 6.96 -3.80 -0.46
C ILE A 127 7.95 -3.50 0.66
N THR A 128 9.18 -3.93 0.45
CA THR A 128 10.33 -3.70 1.33
C THR A 128 11.38 -2.90 0.54
N ASP A 129 12.42 -2.39 1.20
CA ASP A 129 13.42 -1.53 0.58
C ASP A 129 14.12 -2.13 -0.66
N SER A 130 14.20 -3.46 -0.75
CA SER A 130 14.91 -4.19 -1.82
C SER A 130 14.05 -5.13 -2.66
N LYS A 131 12.86 -5.48 -2.20
CA LYS A 131 12.02 -6.53 -2.83
C LYS A 131 10.54 -6.34 -2.52
N ILE A 132 9.70 -6.99 -3.31
CA ILE A 132 8.29 -7.18 -3.02
C ILE A 132 8.10 -8.61 -2.45
N GLU A 133 7.60 -8.71 -1.22
CA GLU A 133 7.25 -9.99 -0.59
C GLU A 133 5.75 -10.26 -0.81
N LYS A 134 5.39 -11.32 -1.53
CA LYS A 134 4.02 -11.83 -1.57
C LYS A 134 3.82 -12.80 -0.43
N VAL A 135 2.81 -12.56 0.41
CA VAL A 135 2.40 -13.47 1.47
C VAL A 135 1.10 -14.14 1.04
N TYR A 136 1.17 -15.46 0.88
CA TYR A 136 0.03 -16.29 0.52
C TYR A 136 -0.35 -17.19 1.68
N TYR A 137 -1.61 -17.60 1.66
CA TYR A 137 -2.18 -18.51 2.63
C TYR A 137 -2.58 -19.80 1.91
N SER A 138 -2.51 -20.92 2.63
CA SER A 138 -3.01 -22.19 2.11
C SER A 138 -4.48 -22.10 1.71
N ASN A 139 -4.85 -22.80 0.64
CA ASN A 139 -6.25 -22.97 0.24
C ASN A 139 -7.08 -23.77 1.26
N ASN A 140 -6.41 -24.50 2.17
CA ASN A 140 -7.09 -25.21 3.25
C ASN A 140 -7.42 -24.26 4.41
N PHE A 141 -8.70 -24.15 4.78
CA PHE A 141 -9.19 -23.28 5.85
C PHE A 141 -8.50 -23.51 7.21
N ILE A 142 -8.23 -24.77 7.56
CA ILE A 142 -7.57 -25.13 8.83
C ILE A 142 -6.14 -24.63 8.82
N ILE A 143 -5.40 -24.94 7.75
CA ILE A 143 -4.00 -24.52 7.60
C ILE A 143 -3.91 -22.99 7.55
N LYS A 144 -4.80 -22.33 6.81
CA LYS A 144 -4.90 -20.87 6.74
C LYS A 144 -5.13 -20.23 8.11
N THR A 145 -6.03 -20.78 8.92
CA THR A 145 -6.27 -20.30 10.30
C THR A 145 -4.99 -20.39 11.14
N VAL A 146 -4.28 -21.52 11.06
CA VAL A 146 -3.00 -21.71 11.76
C VAL A 146 -1.95 -20.71 11.27
N GLN A 147 -1.83 -20.47 9.96
CA GLN A 147 -0.92 -19.48 9.38
C GLN A 147 -1.26 -18.03 9.76
N ILE A 148 -2.54 -17.72 9.99
CA ILE A 148 -2.99 -16.42 10.49
C ILE A 148 -2.51 -16.25 11.95
N LEU A 149 -2.80 -17.23 12.80
CA LEU A 149 -2.46 -17.22 14.24
C LEU A 149 -0.95 -17.32 14.51
N VAL A 150 -0.22 -18.05 13.67
CA VAL A 150 1.22 -18.30 13.80
C VAL A 150 1.96 -17.71 12.59
N PRO A 151 2.45 -16.46 12.68
CA PRO A 151 3.01 -15.72 11.54
C PRO A 151 4.23 -16.36 10.87
N THR A 152 4.96 -17.20 11.60
CA THR A 152 6.19 -17.88 11.12
C THR A 152 5.89 -18.98 10.12
N LEU A 153 4.67 -19.52 10.09
CA LEU A 153 4.25 -20.60 9.20
C LEU A 153 3.69 -20.10 7.85
N ARG A 154 3.68 -18.78 7.64
CA ARG A 154 3.17 -18.19 6.40
C ARG A 154 4.11 -18.45 5.25
N GLU A 155 3.54 -18.79 4.12
CA GLU A 155 4.27 -18.96 2.89
C GLU A 155 4.55 -17.59 2.25
N LYS A 156 5.76 -17.45 1.71
CA LYS A 156 6.26 -16.18 1.16
C LYS A 156 6.93 -16.41 -0.17
N LYS A 157 6.75 -15.49 -1.10
CA LYS A 157 7.44 -15.45 -2.39
C LYS A 157 8.06 -14.07 -2.51
N ASP A 158 9.38 -14.05 -2.63
CA ASP A 158 10.14 -12.83 -2.82
C ASP A 158 10.26 -12.55 -4.32
N ILE A 159 9.98 -11.31 -4.72
CA ILE A 159 10.18 -10.81 -6.08
C ILE A 159 11.17 -9.65 -5.99
N GLN A 160 12.34 -9.80 -6.60
CA GLN A 160 13.32 -8.72 -6.66
C GLN A 160 12.86 -7.67 -7.67
N PHE A 161 13.20 -6.39 -7.42
CA PHE A 161 12.84 -5.33 -8.36
C PHE A 161 13.49 -5.50 -9.75
N SER A 162 14.64 -6.17 -9.82
CA SER A 162 15.32 -6.51 -11.07
C SER A 162 14.51 -7.43 -11.99
N ASP A 163 13.59 -8.20 -11.40
CA ASP A 163 12.82 -9.21 -12.10
C ASP A 163 11.46 -8.66 -12.55
N ILE A 164 11.18 -7.38 -12.29
CA ILE A 164 9.91 -6.75 -12.64
C ILE A 164 10.12 -5.90 -13.90
N ASP A 165 9.51 -6.32 -15.00
CA ASP A 165 9.61 -5.61 -16.26
C ASP A 165 8.76 -4.35 -16.24
N THR A 166 7.50 -4.46 -15.83
CA THR A 166 6.56 -3.33 -15.80
C THR A 166 5.50 -3.53 -14.72
N ILE A 167 5.10 -2.44 -14.08
CA ILE A 167 3.91 -2.39 -13.22
C ILE A 167 2.89 -1.49 -13.90
N THR A 168 1.75 -2.07 -14.26
CA THR A 168 0.66 -1.34 -14.90
C THR A 168 -0.46 -1.10 -13.90
N ILE A 169 -0.91 0.14 -13.77
CA ILE A 169 -2.00 0.49 -12.85
C ILE A 169 -3.30 0.53 -13.64
N HIS A 170 -4.29 -0.25 -13.18
CA HIS A 170 -5.63 -0.22 -13.75
C HIS A 170 -6.68 0.14 -12.70
N TYR A 171 -7.53 1.09 -13.05
CA TYR A 171 -8.74 1.42 -12.30
C TYR A 171 -9.94 0.69 -12.92
N THR A 172 -10.63 -0.10 -12.11
CA THR A 172 -11.85 -0.81 -12.52
C THR A 172 -13.05 -0.23 -11.79
N LEU A 173 -13.98 0.34 -12.55
CA LEU A 173 -15.26 0.84 -12.04
C LEU A 173 -16.16 -0.34 -11.65
N LYS A 174 -16.64 -0.37 -10.40
CA LYS A 174 -17.60 -1.40 -9.98
C LYS A 174 -19.02 -0.93 -10.33
N LYS A 175 -19.69 -1.67 -11.22
CA LYS A 175 -21.11 -1.46 -11.49
C LYS A 175 -21.93 -1.86 -10.27
N ARG A 176 -22.47 -0.88 -9.53
CA ARG A 176 -23.32 -1.12 -8.36
C ARG A 176 -24.70 -1.58 -8.83
N VAL A 177 -25.06 -2.80 -8.45
CA VAL A 177 -26.37 -3.41 -8.76
C VAL A 177 -27.38 -3.26 -7.62
N SER A 178 -26.96 -2.74 -6.46
CA SER A 178 -27.83 -2.58 -5.29
C SER A 178 -27.58 -1.24 -4.57
N PRO A 179 -28.63 -0.58 -4.05
CA PRO A 179 -28.49 0.61 -3.20
C PRO A 179 -27.81 0.31 -1.85
N PHE A 180 -27.66 -0.96 -1.48
CA PHE A 180 -26.91 -1.40 -0.29
C PHE A 180 -25.48 -1.87 -0.61
N ASP A 181 -25.03 -1.72 -1.85
CA ASP A 181 -23.63 -2.00 -2.22
C ASP A 181 -22.77 -0.79 -1.89
N PHE A 182 -22.25 -0.77 -0.65
CA PHE A 182 -21.33 0.26 -0.15
C PHE A 182 -19.86 -0.06 -0.41
N TRP A 183 -19.55 -1.18 -1.09
CA TRP A 183 -18.16 -1.52 -1.37
C TRP A 183 -17.50 -0.48 -2.29
N PRO A 184 -16.25 -0.07 -1.99
CA PRO A 184 -15.53 0.87 -2.84
C PRO A 184 -15.12 0.25 -4.18
N ASP A 185 -14.81 1.10 -5.16
CA ASP A 185 -14.13 0.68 -6.40
C ASP A 185 -12.72 0.18 -6.06
N TYR A 186 -12.20 -0.77 -6.85
CA TYR A 186 -10.90 -1.40 -6.58
C TYR A 186 -9.87 -1.06 -7.67
N PHE A 187 -8.64 -0.78 -7.22
CA PHE A 187 -7.46 -0.64 -8.06
C PHE A 187 -6.76 -1.98 -8.13
N VAL A 188 -6.36 -2.38 -9.34
CA VAL A 188 -5.54 -3.58 -9.54
C VAL A 188 -4.27 -3.15 -10.25
N PRO A 189 -3.16 -2.88 -9.51
CA PRO A 189 -1.86 -2.90 -10.12
C PRO A 189 -1.57 -4.32 -10.59
N VAL A 190 -1.20 -4.43 -11.85
CA VAL A 190 -0.76 -5.66 -12.48
C VAL A 190 0.75 -5.59 -12.58
N VAL A 191 1.42 -6.54 -11.92
CA VAL A 191 2.87 -6.72 -12.08
C VAL A 191 3.08 -7.65 -13.25
N GLU A 192 3.81 -7.19 -14.25
CA GLU A 192 4.26 -7.96 -15.39
C GLU A 192 5.74 -8.34 -15.19
N ASN A 193 6.00 -9.64 -15.18
CA ASN A 193 7.34 -10.23 -15.13
C ASN A 193 7.41 -11.29 -16.24
N GLY A 194 8.01 -10.94 -17.37
CA GLY A 194 7.99 -11.72 -18.60
C GLY A 194 6.57 -12.07 -19.03
N ASP A 195 6.27 -13.37 -19.11
CA ASP A 195 4.95 -13.90 -19.46
C ASP A 195 3.97 -13.98 -18.29
N SER A 196 4.40 -13.70 -17.05
CA SER A 196 3.54 -13.78 -15.87
C SER A 196 2.91 -12.43 -15.55
N LYS A 197 1.58 -12.42 -15.42
CA LYS A 197 0.79 -11.28 -14.93
C LYS A 197 0.22 -11.62 -13.57
N GLU A 198 0.63 -10.89 -12.54
CA GLU A 198 0.10 -11.06 -11.20
C GLU A 198 -0.66 -9.81 -10.75
N ASN A 199 -1.91 -9.98 -10.33
CA ASN A 199 -2.72 -8.91 -9.76
C ASN A 199 -2.30 -8.65 -8.32
N ILE A 200 -2.02 -7.39 -8.00
CA ILE A 200 -1.84 -6.93 -6.63
C ILE A 200 -3.22 -6.52 -6.09
N ASN A 201 -3.64 -7.13 -4.99
CA ASN A 201 -4.84 -6.68 -4.30
C ASN A 201 -4.46 -5.51 -3.38
N ILE A 202 -4.92 -4.31 -3.71
CA ILE A 202 -4.66 -3.10 -2.93
C ILE A 202 -5.89 -2.80 -2.04
N ASP A 203 -5.65 -2.68 -0.73
CA ASP A 203 -6.64 -2.18 0.23
C ASP A 203 -7.05 -0.75 -0.11
N TYR A 204 -8.34 -0.41 0.00
CA TYR A 204 -8.86 0.93 -0.27
C TYR A 204 -8.11 2.04 0.48
N HIS A 205 -7.62 1.76 1.70
CA HIS A 205 -6.85 2.74 2.48
C HIS A 205 -5.45 3.02 1.93
N LEU A 206 -4.93 2.21 1.01
CA LEU A 206 -3.65 2.43 0.32
C LEU A 206 -3.77 3.42 -0.84
N TYR A 207 -4.98 3.93 -1.10
CA TYR A 207 -5.25 5.02 -2.03
C TYR A 207 -4.27 6.20 -1.87
N GLU A 208 -4.14 6.68 -0.63
CA GLU A 208 -3.31 7.84 -0.28
C GLU A 208 -1.81 7.58 -0.50
N SER A 209 -1.38 6.32 -0.40
CA SER A 209 0.01 5.92 -0.53
C SER A 209 0.37 5.34 -1.90
N LEU A 210 -0.60 5.20 -2.83
CA LEU A 210 -0.36 4.59 -4.14
C LEU A 210 0.64 5.40 -4.94
N TYR A 211 0.47 6.72 -4.98
CA TYR A 211 1.37 7.64 -5.68
C TYR A 211 2.81 7.52 -5.17
N ASP A 212 2.99 7.67 -3.85
CA ASP A 212 4.29 7.56 -3.19
C ASP A 212 4.97 6.20 -3.44
N THR A 213 4.17 5.14 -3.47
CA THR A 213 4.70 3.80 -3.69
C THR A 213 5.13 3.58 -5.13
N MET A 214 4.38 4.10 -6.10
CA MET A 214 4.76 4.04 -7.51
C MET A 214 6.03 4.86 -7.73
N LEU A 215 6.12 6.06 -7.16
CA LEU A 215 7.36 6.84 -7.13
C LEU A 215 8.56 6.07 -6.56
N PHE A 216 8.34 5.35 -5.45
CA PHE A 216 9.36 4.48 -4.86
C PHE A 216 9.80 3.36 -5.81
N LEU A 217 8.86 2.65 -6.45
CA LEU A 217 9.18 1.57 -7.38
C LEU A 217 9.91 2.09 -8.63
N GLY A 218 9.51 3.26 -9.15
CA GLY A 218 10.17 3.92 -10.27
C GLY A 218 11.63 4.27 -9.95
N SER A 219 11.90 4.73 -8.72
CA SER A 219 13.27 4.99 -8.26
C SER A 219 14.18 3.74 -8.22
N ARG A 220 13.59 2.53 -8.27
CA ARG A 220 14.28 1.23 -8.29
C ARG A 220 14.45 0.65 -9.70
N ASN A 221 14.30 1.49 -10.74
CA ASN A 221 14.34 1.11 -12.15
C ASN A 221 13.20 0.17 -12.59
N VAL A 222 12.10 0.11 -11.83
CA VAL A 222 10.90 -0.59 -12.28
C VAL A 222 10.13 0.33 -13.21
N LYS A 223 9.80 -0.13 -14.42
CA LYS A 223 9.00 0.66 -15.36
C LYS A 223 7.55 0.73 -14.89
N ILE A 224 6.99 1.93 -14.84
CA ILE A 224 5.60 2.15 -14.42
C ILE A 224 4.79 2.57 -15.63
N SER A 225 3.72 1.84 -15.89
CA SER A 225 2.75 2.13 -16.94
C SER A 225 1.45 2.61 -16.32
N ASP A 226 1.09 3.86 -16.58
CA ASP A 226 -0.18 4.44 -16.14
C ASP A 226 -0.98 4.94 -17.35
N PRO A 227 -1.58 4.03 -18.12
CA PRO A 227 -2.29 4.39 -19.35
C PRO A 227 -3.54 5.24 -19.07
N GLN A 228 -4.10 5.15 -17.86
CA GLN A 228 -5.30 5.89 -17.44
C GLN A 228 -4.97 7.21 -16.72
N LEU A 229 -3.68 7.56 -16.58
CA LEU A 229 -3.21 8.76 -15.87
C LEU A 229 -3.74 8.86 -14.42
N ILE A 230 -3.97 7.72 -13.78
CA ILE A 230 -4.48 7.61 -12.41
C ILE A 230 -3.58 8.37 -11.43
N LEU A 231 -2.26 8.25 -11.56
CA LEU A 231 -1.29 8.90 -10.68
C LEU A 231 -1.42 10.43 -10.72
N LYS A 232 -1.75 10.99 -11.89
CA LYS A 232 -1.98 12.42 -12.06
C LYS A 232 -3.26 12.87 -11.36
N VAL A 233 -4.35 12.12 -11.50
CA VAL A 233 -5.64 12.40 -10.85
C VAL A 233 -5.49 12.33 -9.31
N ILE A 234 -4.70 11.37 -8.81
CA ILE A 234 -4.35 11.26 -7.39
C ILE A 234 -3.54 12.47 -6.92
N ASN A 235 -2.50 12.85 -7.67
CA ASN A 235 -1.65 14.01 -7.33
C ASN A 235 -2.47 15.31 -7.26
N ASN A 236 -3.45 15.47 -8.16
CA ASN A 236 -4.36 16.61 -8.17
C ASN A 236 -5.41 16.60 -7.05
N LYS A 237 -5.47 15.55 -6.21
CA LYS A 237 -6.50 15.33 -5.18
C LYS A 237 -7.93 15.31 -5.73
N GLU A 238 -8.07 14.92 -6.99
CA GLU A 238 -9.38 14.80 -7.63
C GLU A 238 -10.10 13.53 -7.14
N ASN A 239 -11.44 13.57 -7.15
CA ASN A 239 -12.22 12.39 -6.82
C ASN A 239 -12.23 11.44 -8.02
N LEU A 240 -11.51 10.32 -7.93
CA LEU A 240 -11.36 9.35 -9.03
C LEU A 240 -12.67 8.76 -9.50
N ARG A 241 -13.60 8.52 -8.57
CA ARG A 241 -14.93 8.03 -8.91
C ARG A 241 -15.62 9.02 -9.82
N ASN A 242 -15.62 10.31 -9.48
CA ASN A 242 -16.20 11.34 -10.34
C ASN A 242 -15.44 11.46 -11.67
N HIS A 243 -14.11 11.46 -11.63
CA HIS A 243 -13.27 11.60 -12.82
C HIS A 243 -13.54 10.49 -13.85
N PHE A 244 -13.55 9.23 -13.42
CA PHE A 244 -13.71 8.09 -14.31
C PHE A 244 -15.17 7.75 -14.64
N HIS A 245 -16.15 8.00 -13.74
CA HIS A 245 -17.57 7.82 -14.11
C HIS A 245 -18.11 8.91 -15.03
N LEU A 246 -17.57 10.13 -15.01
CA LEU A 246 -17.98 11.17 -15.95
C LEU A 246 -17.54 10.81 -17.38
N GLN A 247 -16.34 10.26 -17.52
CA GLN A 247 -15.79 9.80 -18.80
C GLN A 247 -16.61 8.67 -19.44
N GLU A 248 -17.24 7.82 -18.62
CA GLU A 248 -18.12 6.73 -19.07
C GLU A 248 -19.51 7.21 -19.56
N ARG A 249 -19.91 8.46 -19.27
CA ARG A 249 -21.16 9.05 -19.78
C ARG A 249 -21.02 9.75 -21.12
N ASP A 250 -19.78 10.08 -21.51
CA ASP A 250 -19.47 10.78 -22.77
C ASP A 250 -19.06 9.79 -23.90
N ILE A 251 -19.26 8.49 -23.68
CA ILE A 251 -19.17 7.40 -24.67
C ILE A 251 -20.57 6.83 -24.88
#